data_AF-A0A9X2FM33-F1
#
_entry.id   AF-A0A9X2FM33-F1
#
_cell.length_a   1.000
_cell.length_b   1.000
_cell.length_c   1.000
_cell.angle_alpha   90.00
_cell.angle_beta   90.00
_cell.angle_gamma   90.00
#
_symmetry.space_group_name_H-M   'P 1'
#
loop_
_entity.id
_entity.type
_entity.pdbx_description
1 polymer ?
#
loop_
_entity_poly.entity_id
_entity_poly.type
_entity_poly.pdbx_seq_one_letter_code
_entity_poly.pdbx_strand_id
1 'polypeptide(L)' 'QVERNLKLRKENRIKSIHSSLAIENNSLSVEQITAIIEGKRVFGNPKEIREVKNAYDAYEEILALNPY' A
#
# COMPACT_ATOMS: atom_id res chain seq x y z
N GLN A 1 -7.98 20.82 10.13
CA GLN A 1 -6.89 20.80 9.11
C GLN A 1 -5.99 19.55 9.21
N VAL A 2 -5.87 18.89 10.37
CA VAL A 2 -5.09 17.64 10.58
C VAL A 2 -5.60 16.44 9.75
N GLU A 3 -6.91 16.26 9.66
CA GLU A 3 -7.55 15.15 8.96
C GLU A 3 -7.22 15.07 7.45
N ARG A 4 -7.16 16.23 6.79
CA ARG A 4 -6.75 16.32 5.37
C ARG A 4 -5.30 15.88 5.18
N ASN A 5 -4.41 16.13 6.15
CA ASN A 5 -3.01 15.72 6.07
C ASN A 5 -2.87 14.20 6.19
N LEU A 6 -3.64 13.56 7.08
CA LEU A 6 -3.67 12.09 7.23
C LEU A 6 -4.19 11.41 5.97
N LYS A 7 -5.25 11.96 5.35
CA LYS A 7 -5.78 11.46 4.07
C LYS A 7 -4.74 11.51 2.96
N LEU A 8 -4.06 12.65 2.78
CA LEU A 8 -3.03 12.81 1.75
C LEU A 8 -1.82 11.89 1.97
N ARG A 9 -1.41 11.67 3.23
CA ARG A 9 -0.35 10.71 3.55
C ARG A 9 -0.73 9.30 3.16
N LYS A 10 -1.95 8.87 3.47
CA LYS A 10 -2.47 7.55 3.09
C LYS A 10 -2.52 7.38 1.57
N GLU A 11 -3.02 8.38 0.85
CA GLU A 11 -3.07 8.34 -0.63
C GLU A 11 -1.67 8.26 -1.25
N ASN A 12 -0.71 9.07 -0.76
CA ASN A 12 0.66 9.01 -1.25
C ASN A 12 1.31 7.66 -0.95
N ARG A 13 1.02 7.09 0.23
CA ARG A 13 1.51 5.77 0.62
C ARG A 13 1.04 4.67 -0.32
N ILE A 14 -0.26 4.66 -0.63
CA ILE A 14 -0.86 3.73 -1.58
C ILE A 14 -0.16 3.82 -2.95
N LYS A 15 0.09 5.04 -3.44
CA LYS A 15 0.80 5.25 -4.72
C LYS A 15 2.23 4.72 -4.67
N SER A 16 2.95 4.96 -3.57
CA SER A 16 4.31 4.41 -3.40
C SER A 16 4.32 2.88 -3.42
N ILE A 17 3.40 2.24 -2.69
CA ILE A 17 3.26 0.77 -2.69
C ILE A 17 2.97 0.25 -4.09
N HIS A 18 2.01 0.86 -4.79
CA HIS A 18 1.67 0.49 -6.17
C HIS A 18 2.88 0.60 -7.11
N SER A 19 3.60 1.74 -7.09
CA SER A 19 4.77 1.94 -7.94
C SER A 19 5.88 0.93 -7.66
N SER A 20 6.15 0.61 -6.40
CA SER A 20 7.16 -0.38 -6.02
C SER A 20 6.79 -1.79 -6.48
N LEU A 21 5.54 -2.22 -6.26
CA LEU A 21 5.11 -3.57 -6.63
C LEU A 21 4.93 -3.74 -8.14
N ALA A 22 4.55 -2.69 -8.86
CA ALA A 22 4.43 -2.72 -10.33
C ALA A 22 5.80 -2.98 -11.01
N ILE A 23 6.90 -2.49 -10.44
CA ILE A 23 8.27 -2.80 -10.92
C ILE A 23 8.57 -4.30 -10.79
N GLU A 24 8.06 -4.93 -9.73
CA GLU A 24 8.19 -6.36 -9.45
C GLU A 24 7.13 -7.22 -10.18
N ASN A 25 6.46 -6.66 -11.19
CA ASN A 25 5.42 -7.31 -12.00
C ASN A 25 4.14 -7.68 -11.22
N ASN A 26 3.82 -6.97 -10.14
CA ASN A 26 2.49 -7.05 -9.54
C ASN A 26 1.47 -6.34 -10.42
N SER A 27 0.37 -7.03 -10.73
CA SER A 27 -0.64 -6.58 -11.70
C SER A 27 -1.83 -5.82 -11.10
N LEU A 28 -1.87 -5.65 -9.77
CA LEU A 28 -3.00 -5.02 -9.08
C LEU A 28 -3.04 -3.50 -9.30
N SER A 29 -4.22 -2.98 -9.65
CA SER A 29 -4.44 -1.55 -9.82
C SER A 29 -4.39 -0.77 -8.50
N VAL A 30 -4.23 0.55 -8.57
CA VAL A 30 -4.31 1.44 -7.39
C VAL A 30 -5.64 1.27 -6.65
N GLU A 31 -6.75 1.10 -7.37
CA GLU A 31 -8.09 0.89 -6.79
C GLU A 31 -8.16 -0.46 -6.07
N GLN A 32 -7.59 -1.52 -6.64
CA GLN A 32 -7.52 -2.84 -6.01
C GLN A 32 -6.65 -2.82 -4.76
N ILE A 33 -5.48 -2.17 -4.81
CA ILE A 33 -4.61 -1.98 -3.65
C ILE A 33 -5.33 -1.20 -2.55
N THR A 34 -6.01 -0.11 -2.91
CA THR A 34 -6.82 0.68 -1.97
C THR A 34 -7.90 -0.19 -1.32
N ALA A 35 -8.62 -0.98 -2.10
CA ALA A 35 -9.64 -1.89 -1.60
C ALA A 35 -9.06 -2.96 -0.65
N ILE A 36 -7.87 -3.50 -0.93
CA ILE A 36 -7.17 -4.44 -0.03
C ILE A 36 -6.86 -3.77 1.31
N ILE A 37 -6.30 -2.56 1.30
CA ILE A 37 -5.94 -1.80 2.52
C ILE A 37 -7.18 -1.39 3.32
N GLU A 38 -8.32 -1.15 2.64
CA GLU A 38 -9.61 -0.89 3.29
C GLU A 38 -10.32 -2.16 3.79
N GLY A 39 -9.72 -3.34 3.63
CA GLY A 39 -10.29 -4.62 4.07
C GLY A 39 -11.45 -5.11 3.18
N LYS A 40 -11.63 -4.54 1.99
CA LYS A 40 -12.64 -4.97 1.02
C LYS A 40 -12.18 -6.24 0.30
N ARG A 41 -13.15 -7.01 -0.21
CA ARG A 41 -12.87 -8.18 -1.03
C ARG A 41 -12.37 -7.73 -2.40
N VAL A 42 -11.29 -8.34 -2.87
CA VAL A 42 -10.66 -8.08 -4.17
C VAL A 42 -10.37 -9.42 -4.85
N PHE A 43 -10.64 -9.47 -6.15
CA PHE A 43 -10.26 -10.59 -6.99
C PHE A 43 -8.85 -10.36 -7.55
N GLY A 44 -7.97 -11.33 -7.41
CA GLY A 44 -6.57 -11.23 -7.83
C GLY A 44 -5.75 -12.43 -7.35
N ASN A 45 -4.48 -12.49 -7.76
CA ASN A 45 -3.58 -13.55 -7.33
C ASN A 45 -3.35 -13.45 -5.80
N PRO A 46 -3.55 -14.55 -5.02
CA PRO A 46 -3.33 -14.53 -3.58
C PRO A 46 -1.93 -14.06 -3.17
N LYS A 47 -0.91 -14.33 -4.00
CA LYS A 47 0.47 -13.89 -3.77
C LYS A 47 0.58 -12.38 -3.87
N GLU A 48 0.08 -11.78 -4.95
CA GLU A 48 0.09 -10.33 -5.16
C GLU A 48 -0.68 -9.59 -4.06
N ILE A 49 -1.83 -10.13 -3.63
CA ILE A 49 -2.60 -9.57 -2.52
C ILE A 49 -1.80 -9.59 -1.22
N ARG A 50 -1.04 -10.67 -0.97
CA ARG A 50 -0.18 -10.77 0.21
C ARG A 50 1.00 -9.80 0.14
N GLU A 51 1.60 -9.62 -1.03
CA GLU A 51 2.67 -8.63 -1.25
C GLU A 51 2.18 -7.21 -0.93
N VAL A 52 0.97 -6.84 -1.36
CA VAL A 52 0.36 -5.55 -1.03
C VAL A 52 0.21 -5.35 0.48
N LYS A 53 -0.30 -6.36 1.20
CA LYS A 53 -0.46 -6.29 2.67
C LYS A 53 0.89 -6.14 3.37
N ASN A 54 1.86 -6.98 3.01
CA ASN A 54 3.20 -6.92 3.57
C ASN A 54 3.88 -5.57 3.30
N ALA A 55 3.74 -5.04 2.08
CA ALA A 55 4.30 -3.74 1.71
C ALA A 55 3.64 -2.60 2.49
N TYR A 56 2.32 -2.68 2.71
CA TYR A 56 1.62 -1.72 3.55
C TYR A 56 2.15 -1.73 4.99
N ASP A 57 2.23 -2.91 5.61
CA ASP A 57 2.74 -3.07 6.98
C ASP A 57 4.18 -2.57 7.10
N ALA A 58 5.06 -2.93 6.15
CA ALA A 58 6.45 -2.47 6.13
C ALA A 58 6.58 -0.94 6.03
N TYR A 59 5.74 -0.30 5.22
CA TYR A 59 5.75 1.16 5.09
C TYR A 59 5.17 1.87 6.33
N GLU A 60 4.28 1.23 7.10
CA GLU A 60 3.84 1.78 8.40
C GLU A 60 4.97 1.74 9.42
N GLU A 61 5.76 0.66 9.44
CA GLU A 61 6.90 0.50 10.35
C GLU A 61 8.09 1.40 9.97
N ILE A 62 8.32 1.67 8.67
CA ILE A 62 9.51 2.38 8.20
C ILE A 62 9.71 3.76 8.83
N LEU A 63 8.63 4.42 9.25
CA LEU A 63 8.70 5.74 9.89
C LEU A 63 9.21 5.68 11.34
N ALA A 64 9.21 4.51 11.95
CA ALA A 64 9.73 4.28 13.30
C ALA A 64 11.18 3.77 13.29
N LEU A 65 11.70 3.37 12.14
CA LEU A 65 13.06 2.84 12.01
C LEU A 65 14.08 3.97 11.93
N ASN A 66 15.21 3.81 12.64
CA ASN A 66 16.37 4.66 12.48
C ASN A 66 17.21 4.15 11.30
N PRO A 67 17.47 4.98 10.26
CA PRO A 67 18.29 4.57 9.12
C PRO A 67 19.81 4.55 9.39
N TYR A 68 20.26 4.91 10.60
CA TYR A 68 21.68 4.99 10.99
C TYR A 68 22.02 4.22 12.27
#